data_AF-R7XNE8-F1
#
_entry.id   AF-R7XNE8-F1
#
_cell.length_a   1.000
_cell.length_b   1.000
_cell.length_c   1.000
_cell.angle_alpha   90.00
_cell.angle_beta   90.00
_cell.angle_gamma   90.00
#
_symmetry.space_group_name_H-M   'P 1'
#
loop_
_entity.id
_entity.type
_entity.pdbx_description
1 polymer ?
#
loop_
_entity_poly.entity_id
_entity_poly.type
_entity_poly.pdbx_seq_one_letter_code
_entity_poly.pdbx_strand_id
1 'polypeptide(L)' 'MRAVAVSDRHVADALRLEPGAAAPKIVRRYMDAAGETFEVSVTVHPADSFSVSMRLQRSSG' A
#
# COMPACT_ATOMS: atom_id res chain seq x y z
N MET A 1 -1.36 -5.87 -1.47
CA MET A 1 -0.51 -5.20 -0.47
C MET A 1 0.74 -6.04 -0.27
N ARG A 2 1.91 -5.44 -0.13
CA ARG A 2 3.16 -6.14 0.17
C ARG A 2 3.96 -5.39 1.22
N ALA A 3 4.75 -6.12 2.01
CA ALA A 3 5.79 -5.50 2.82
C ALA A 3 6.97 -5.10 1.91
N VAL A 4 7.62 -3.98 2.23
CA VAL A 4 8.85 -3.50 1.58
C VAL A 4 9.83 -3.00 2.64
N ALA A 5 11.12 -3.11 2.39
CA ALA A 5 12.12 -2.36 3.15
C ALA A 5 12.22 -0.93 2.56
N VAL A 6 12.11 0.11 3.39
CA VAL A 6 12.18 1.51 2.95
C VAL A 6 13.63 1.95 2.84
N SER A 7 14.26 1.77 1.68
CA SER A 7 15.65 2.20 1.44
C SER A 7 15.78 3.65 0.97
N ASP A 8 14.70 4.24 0.44
CA ASP A 8 14.68 5.63 0.01
C ASP A 8 14.65 6.55 1.24
N ARG A 9 15.68 7.39 1.38
CA ARG A 9 15.82 8.30 2.53
C ARG A 9 14.71 9.33 2.62
N HIS A 10 14.26 9.90 1.52
CA HIS A 10 13.18 10.89 1.57
C HIS A 10 11.87 10.26 2.06
N VAL A 11 11.58 9.03 1.65
CA VAL A 11 10.40 8.30 2.12
C VAL A 11 10.56 7.92 3.60
N ALA A 12 11.74 7.45 4.00
CA ALA A 12 12.04 7.12 5.39
C ALA A 12 11.87 8.34 6.30
N ASP A 13 12.46 9.49 5.93
CA ASP A 13 12.38 10.74 6.69
C ASP A 13 10.94 11.27 6.77
N ALA A 14 10.22 11.27 5.65
CA ALA A 14 8.83 11.73 5.59
C ALA A 14 7.89 10.89 6.46
N LEU A 15 8.17 9.59 6.58
CA LEU A 15 7.40 8.64 7.39
C LEU A 15 7.99 8.43 8.80
N ARG A 16 9.11 9.09 9.13
CA ARG A 16 9.85 8.95 10.40
C ARG A 16 10.23 7.51 10.71
N LEU A 17 10.71 6.81 9.69
CA LEU A 17 11.20 5.44 9.76
C LEU A 17 12.72 5.42 9.66
N GLU A 18 13.35 4.44 10.29
CA GLU A 18 14.75 4.13 10.03
C GLU A 18 14.92 3.60 8.60
N PRO A 19 15.97 3.99 7.86
CA PRO A 19 16.28 3.40 6.56
C PRO A 19 16.39 1.87 6.65
N GLY A 20 15.69 1.16 5.77
CA GLY A 20 15.60 -0.29 5.75
C GLY A 20 14.46 -0.86 6.61
N ALA A 21 13.74 -0.04 7.38
CA ALA A 21 12.57 -0.48 8.12
C ALA A 21 11.52 -1.11 7.20
N ALA A 22 10.87 -2.16 7.70
CA ALA A 22 9.75 -2.77 7.00
C ALA A 22 8.55 -1.82 7.01
N ALA A 23 7.87 -1.67 5.87
CA ALA A 23 6.67 -0.86 5.73
C ALA A 23 5.66 -1.51 4.78
N PRO A 24 4.35 -1.35 5.01
CA PRO A 24 3.32 -1.74 4.07
C PRO A 24 3.28 -0.81 2.84
N LYS A 25 3.37 -1.42 1.65
CA LYS A 25 3.15 -0.78 0.36
C LYS A 25 1.84 -1.26 -0.28
N ILE A 26 0.96 -0.32 -0.60
CA ILE A 26 -0.31 -0.56 -1.25
C ILE A 26 -0.25 0.01 -2.66
N VAL A 27 -0.56 -0.83 -3.65
CA VAL A 27 -0.83 -0.40 -5.02
C VAL A 27 -2.34 -0.51 -5.20
N ARG A 28 -3.01 0.59 -5.56
CA ARG A 28 -4.45 0.59 -5.89
C ARG A 28 -4.59 0.93 -7.37
N ARG A 29 -5.38 0.12 -8.07
CA ARG A 29 -5.75 0.35 -9.47
C ARG A 29 -7.24 0.64 -9.47
N TYR A 30 -7.61 1.83 -9.91
CA TYR A 30 -8.99 2.23 -10.06
C TYR A 30 -9.38 2.06 -11.53
N MET A 31 -10.47 1.32 -11.73
CA MET A 31 -10.99 1.00 -13.05
C MET A 31 -12.22 1.87 -13.31
N ASP A 32 -12.38 2.31 -14.56
CA ASP A 32 -13.58 3.01 -14.99
C ASP A 32 -14.74 2.02 -15.26
N ALA A 33 -15.86 2.54 -15.77
CA ALA A 33 -17.02 1.73 -16.09
C ALA A 33 -16.80 0.74 -17.25
N ALA A 34 -15.83 1.00 -18.13
CA ALA A 34 -15.45 0.10 -19.21
C ALA A 34 -14.49 -1.01 -18.74
N GLY A 35 -14.05 -0.97 -17.47
CA GLY A 35 -13.04 -1.88 -16.95
C GLY A 35 -11.63 -1.51 -17.42
N GLU A 36 -11.41 -0.27 -17.87
CA GLU A 36 -10.10 0.27 -18.21
C GLU A 36 -9.51 1.02 -17.01
N THR A 37 -8.19 1.15 -16.96
CA THR A 37 -7.53 1.83 -15.83
C THR A 37 -7.61 3.32 -16.03
N PHE A 38 -8.22 4.01 -15.07
CA PHE A 38 -8.18 5.47 -15.06
C PHE A 38 -7.14 6.01 -14.07
N GLU A 39 -6.82 5.28 -13.00
CA GLU A 39 -5.82 5.71 -12.02
C GLU A 39 -5.08 4.55 -11.36
N VAL A 40 -3.78 4.75 -11.12
CA VAL A 40 -2.96 3.86 -10.28
C VAL A 40 -2.28 4.69 -9.20
N SER A 41 -2.52 4.32 -7.94
CA SER A 41 -1.83 4.92 -6.81
C SER A 41 -0.88 3.94 -6.13
N VAL A 42 0.23 4.49 -5.64
CA VAL A 42 1.26 3.75 -4.89
C VAL A 42 1.48 4.48 -3.58
N THR A 43 1.13 3.84 -2.46
CA THR A 43 1.23 4.43 -1.13
C THR A 43 2.06 3.55 -0.22
N VAL A 44 2.98 4.16 0.52
CA VAL A 44 3.75 3.53 1.60
C VAL A 44 3.25 4.12 2.92
N HIS A 45 2.92 3.27 3.89
CA HIS A 45 2.48 3.73 5.21
C HIS A 45 3.52 3.38 6.29
N PRO A 46 3.56 4.12 7.41
CA PRO A 46 4.40 3.76 8.57
C PRO A 46 3.96 2.42 9.15
N ALA A 47 4.91 1.57 9.54
CA ALA A 47 4.59 0.21 9.99
C ALA A 47 4.04 0.12 11.41
N ASP A 48 4.38 1.06 12.26
CA ASP A 48 4.01 1.12 13.68
C ASP A 48 2.61 1.72 13.90
N SER A 49 2.12 2.53 12.96
CA SER A 49 0.87 3.29 13.14
C SER A 49 -0.24 2.94 12.14
N PHE A 50 -0.06 1.92 11.29
CA PHE A 50 -1.02 1.60 10.23
C PHE A 50 -1.41 0.12 10.20
N SER A 51 -2.71 -0.14 10.10
CA SER A 51 -3.33 -1.46 10.03
C SER A 51 -4.40 -1.47 8.95
N VAL A 52 -4.50 -2.58 8.21
CA VAL A 52 -5.57 -2.82 7.22
C VAL A 52 -6.33 -4.06 7.63
N SER A 53 -7.66 -3.94 7.68
CA SER A 53 -8.57 -5.07 7.83
C SER A 53 -9.43 -5.22 6.57
N MET A 54 -9.80 -6.47 6.26
CA MET A 54 -10.68 -6.79 5.13
C MET A 54 -11.71 -7.81 5.58
N ARG A 55 -12.94 -7.66 5.08
CA ARG A 55 -13.97 -8.68 5.20
C ARG A 55 -14.14 -9.34 3.84
N LEU A 56 -13.79 -10.61 3.75
CA LEU A 56 -13.99 -11.39 2.53
C LEU A 56 -15.34 -12.09 2.61
N GLN A 57 -16.08 -12.06 1.51
CA GLN A 57 -17.27 -12.89 1.31
C GLN A 57 -16.90 -14.04 0.38
N ARG A 58 -17.40 -15.24 0.70
CA ARG A 58 -17.26 -16.38 -0.20
C ARG A 58 -18.11 -16.12 -1.45
N SER A 59 -17.51 -16.20 -2.63
CA SER A 59 -18.28 -16.22 -3.87
C SER A 59 -19.11 -17.50 -3.92
N SER A 60 -20.41 -17.39 -4.17
CA SER A 60 -21.17 -18.52 -4.70
C SER A 60 -20.53 -18.92 -6.02
N GLY A 61 -20.22 -20.21 -6.17
CA GLY A 61 -19.74 -20.79 -7.42
C GLY A 61 -20.84 -20.90 -8.46
#